data_AF-A0A918MMJ8-F1
#
_entry.id   AF-A0A918MMJ8-F1
#
_cell.length_a   1.000
_cell.length_b   1.000
_cell.length_c   1.000
_cell.angle_alpha   90.00
_cell.angle_beta   90.00
_cell.angle_gamma   90.00
#
_symmetry.space_group_name_H-M   'P 1'
#
loop_
_entity.id
_entity.type
_entity.pdbx_description
1 polymer ?
#
loop_
_entity_poly.entity_id
_entity_poly.type
_entity_poly.pdbx_seq_one_letter_code
_entity_poly.pdbx_strand_id
1 'polypeptide(L)'
;MRVIVALLMCLGLAACQMTLPGLGGKSAIPPAQAPAAPAGVTAKPGTILGSAVAVTPIRPGTPAAPPAAQTAAVPKAVTPLPAATPAAASSPVAAPVVAPAAPPTPKSEAQLACEKQKGRWTQAGGERMACVFQTRDGGKSCRKETDCDGLCLARSGTCAPIKPLFGCNAILQADGRQVTLCID
;
A
#
# COMPACT_ATOMS: atom_id res chain seq x y z
N MET A 1 7.12 -10.87 -50.19
CA MET A 1 7.53 -9.79 -49.27
C MET A 1 7.55 -10.20 -47.80
N ARG A 2 6.52 -10.87 -47.24
CA ARG A 2 6.52 -11.33 -45.83
C ARG A 2 7.64 -12.30 -45.45
N VAL A 3 8.01 -13.22 -46.35
CA VAL A 3 9.09 -14.20 -46.13
C VAL A 3 10.47 -13.53 -46.12
N ILE A 4 10.67 -12.46 -46.91
CA ILE A 4 11.92 -11.71 -46.99
C ILE A 4 12.14 -10.89 -45.70
N VAL A 5 11.07 -10.32 -45.13
CA VAL A 5 11.12 -9.58 -43.86
C VAL A 5 11.44 -10.51 -42.68
N ALA A 6 10.89 -11.73 -42.65
CA ALA A 6 11.21 -12.71 -41.62
C ALA A 6 12.67 -13.18 -41.68
N LEU A 7 13.21 -13.39 -42.89
CA LEU A 7 14.59 -13.82 -43.08
C LEU A 7 15.61 -12.73 -42.66
N LEU A 8 15.32 -11.46 -42.97
CA LEU A 8 16.15 -10.31 -42.57
C LEU A 8 16.17 -10.11 -41.05
N MET A 9 15.05 -10.37 -40.36
CA MET A 9 14.96 -10.22 -38.90
C MET A 9 15.75 -11.33 -38.17
N CYS A 10 15.77 -12.56 -38.69
CA CYS A 10 16.57 -13.65 -38.11
C CYS A 10 18.08 -13.47 -38.32
N LEU A 11 18.52 -12.86 -39.43
CA LEU A 11 19.93 -12.59 -39.70
C LEU A 11 20.52 -11.49 -38.79
N GLY A 12 19.70 -10.55 -38.29
CA GLY A 12 20.15 -9.49 -37.37
C GLY A 12 20.48 -9.96 -35.95
N LEU A 13 19.84 -11.04 -35.46
CA LEU A 13 20.06 -11.55 -34.10
C LEU A 13 21.34 -12.40 -33.95
N ALA A 14 21.93 -12.90 -35.05
CA ALA A 14 23.14 -13.72 -35.03
C ALA A 14 24.45 -12.89 -35.00
N ALA A 15 24.39 -11.59 -35.27
CA ALA A 15 25.58 -10.73 -35.37
C ALA A 15 26.08 -10.17 -34.02
N CYS A 16 25.32 -10.32 -32.92
CA CYS A 16 25.72 -9.81 -31.60
C CYS A 16 26.58 -10.76 -30.75
N GLN A 17 26.97 -11.94 -31.26
CA GLN A 17 27.73 -12.95 -30.48
C GLN A 17 29.20 -13.11 -30.91
N MET A 18 29.72 -12.28 -31.81
CA MET A 18 31.09 -12.43 -32.34
C MET A 18 31.89 -11.12 -32.26
N THR A 19 32.00 -10.54 -31.07
CA THR A 19 33.07 -9.58 -30.74
C THR A 19 33.35 -9.65 -29.24
N LEU A 20 34.29 -10.52 -28.84
CA LEU A 20 35.24 -10.17 -27.78
C LEU A 20 36.56 -10.96 -27.99
N PRO A 21 37.69 -10.28 -28.24
CA PRO A 21 39.01 -10.88 -28.34
C PRO A 21 39.61 -11.07 -26.95
N GLY A 22 40.22 -12.23 -26.68
CA GLY A 22 40.98 -12.41 -25.43
C GLY A 22 41.27 -13.84 -25.01
N LEU A 23 42.00 -14.58 -25.85
CA LEU A 23 42.70 -15.80 -25.43
C LEU A 23 44.02 -15.41 -24.73
N GLY A 24 44.30 -15.99 -23.56
CA GLY A 24 45.67 -16.18 -23.07
C GLY A 24 46.00 -15.56 -21.72
N GLY A 25 45.75 -16.30 -20.64
CA GLY A 25 46.22 -15.94 -19.31
C GLY A 25 46.06 -17.09 -18.32
N LYS A 26 47.12 -17.89 -18.18
CA LYS A 26 47.31 -18.79 -17.03
C LYS A 26 47.34 -17.94 -15.76
N SER A 27 46.26 -17.93 -15.00
CA SER A 27 46.25 -17.40 -13.64
C SER A 27 45.54 -18.38 -12.74
N ALA A 28 46.23 -18.72 -11.66
CA ALA A 28 45.88 -19.71 -10.67
C ALA A 28 44.46 -19.52 -10.13
N ILE A 29 43.82 -20.65 -9.83
CA ILE A 29 42.60 -20.74 -9.02
C ILE A 29 42.94 -20.16 -7.63
N PRO A 30 42.37 -19.02 -7.20
CA PRO A 30 42.41 -18.68 -5.78
C PRO A 30 41.50 -19.66 -5.02
N PRO A 31 41.91 -20.15 -3.84
CA PRO A 31 41.05 -21.02 -3.05
C PRO A 31 39.75 -20.29 -2.69
N ALA A 32 38.66 -21.06 -2.69
CA ALA A 32 37.33 -20.63 -2.30
C ALA A 32 37.37 -19.77 -1.03
N GLN A 33 36.97 -18.50 -1.17
CA GLN A 33 36.66 -17.68 -0.02
C GLN A 33 35.38 -18.22 0.60
N ALA A 34 35.53 -18.82 1.78
CA ALA A 34 34.44 -19.15 2.68
C ALA A 34 33.53 -17.92 2.88
N PRO A 35 32.21 -18.11 3.10
CA PRO A 35 31.31 -17.00 3.37
C PRO A 35 31.84 -16.19 4.55
N ALA A 36 31.94 -14.87 4.35
CA ALA A 36 32.28 -13.93 5.40
C ALA A 36 31.31 -14.15 6.57
N ALA A 37 31.86 -14.59 7.70
CA ALA A 37 31.16 -14.61 8.97
C ALA A 37 30.62 -13.20 9.25
N PRO A 38 29.39 -13.06 9.79
CA PRO A 38 28.94 -11.75 10.25
C PRO A 38 29.97 -11.22 11.24
N ALA A 39 30.38 -9.96 11.06
CA ALA A 39 31.29 -9.27 11.95
C ALA A 39 30.75 -9.41 13.38
N GLY A 40 31.36 -10.32 14.14
CA GLY A 40 31.06 -10.53 15.54
C GLY A 40 31.44 -9.26 16.27
N VAL A 41 30.45 -8.60 16.84
CA VAL A 41 30.70 -7.59 17.86
C VAL A 41 31.25 -8.34 19.06
N THR A 42 32.58 -8.41 19.18
CA THR A 42 33.25 -8.98 20.35
C THR A 42 33.04 -8.02 21.52
N ALA A 43 31.97 -8.23 22.28
CA ALA A 43 31.81 -7.61 23.59
C ALA A 43 32.91 -8.17 24.52
N LYS A 44 33.60 -7.28 25.23
CA LYS A 44 34.49 -7.64 26.34
C LYS A 44 33.70 -8.55 27.31
N PRO A 45 34.26 -9.66 27.83
CA PRO A 45 33.59 -10.49 28.82
C PRO A 45 33.29 -9.64 30.07
N GLY A 46 32.08 -9.10 30.11
CA GLY A 46 31.50 -8.50 31.30
C GLY A 46 30.69 -9.58 32.00
N THR A 47 30.89 -9.70 33.30
CA THR A 47 30.13 -10.60 34.16
C THR A 47 28.66 -10.16 34.18
N ILE A 48 27.86 -10.63 33.22
CA ILE A 48 26.41 -10.52 33.29
C ILE A 48 25.97 -11.57 34.33
N LEU A 49 25.85 -11.15 35.59
CA LEU A 49 25.07 -11.91 36.56
C LEU A 49 23.61 -11.85 36.09
N GLY A 50 23.15 -12.91 35.45
CA GLY A 50 21.75 -13.06 35.07
C GLY A 50 20.88 -13.09 36.32
N SER A 51 20.09 -12.05 36.53
CA SER A 51 19.02 -12.05 37.52
C SER A 51 18.01 -13.17 37.19
N ALA A 52 17.43 -13.78 38.22
CA ALA A 52 16.42 -14.82 38.04
C ALA A 52 15.25 -14.32 37.18
N VAL A 53 15.00 -15.00 36.06
CA VAL A 53 13.84 -14.74 35.20
C VAL A 53 12.63 -15.38 35.85
N ALA A 54 11.71 -14.55 36.36
CA ALA A 54 10.42 -15.01 36.84
C ALA A 54 9.52 -15.34 35.66
N VAL A 55 9.20 -16.62 35.47
CA VAL A 55 8.25 -17.09 34.46
C VAL A 55 6.84 -16.96 35.04
N THR A 56 6.06 -15.99 34.55
CA THR A 56 4.62 -15.90 34.84
C THR A 56 3.89 -16.79 33.83
N PRO A 57 3.25 -17.90 34.25
CA PRO A 57 2.46 -18.71 33.34
C PRO A 57 1.25 -17.91 32.83
N ILE A 58 1.05 -17.88 31.51
CA ILE A 58 -0.17 -17.36 30.90
C ILE A 58 -1.29 -18.35 31.24
N ARG A 59 -2.23 -17.90 32.08
CA ARG A 59 -3.43 -18.66 32.40
C ARG A 59 -4.30 -18.72 31.14
N PRO A 60 -4.70 -19.91 30.64
CA PRO A 60 -5.69 -19.99 29.59
C PRO A 60 -6.96 -19.28 30.06
N GLY A 61 -7.44 -18.33 29.26
CA GLY A 61 -8.68 -17.63 29.53
C GLY A 61 -9.82 -18.63 29.65
N THR A 62 -10.61 -18.51 30.71
CA THR A 62 -11.88 -19.20 30.89
C THR A 62 -12.72 -19.05 29.61
N PRO A 63 -13.32 -20.12 29.06
CA PRO A 63 -14.24 -20.00 27.95
C PRO A 63 -15.33 -18.98 28.29
N ALA A 64 -15.47 -17.97 27.44
CA ALA A 64 -16.55 -17.00 27.56
C ALA A 64 -17.87 -17.77 27.55
N ALA A 65 -18.69 -17.52 28.57
CA ALA A 65 -20.06 -18.00 28.61
C ALA A 65 -20.79 -17.59 27.31
N PRO A 66 -21.66 -18.44 26.75
CA PRO A 66 -22.43 -18.10 25.58
C PRO A 66 -23.20 -16.79 25.83
N PRO A 67 -23.25 -15.87 24.86
CA PRO A 67 -24.00 -14.64 25.01
C PRO A 67 -25.46 -15.00 25.27
N ALA A 68 -25.96 -14.61 26.44
CA ALA A 68 -27.38 -14.57 26.70
C ALA A 68 -28.03 -13.76 25.58
N ALA A 69 -29.02 -14.38 24.92
CA ALA A 69 -29.81 -13.76 23.88
C ALA A 69 -30.35 -12.42 24.39
N GLN A 70 -29.83 -11.33 23.86
CA GLN A 70 -30.39 -10.01 24.08
C GLN A 70 -31.62 -9.92 23.20
N THR A 71 -32.78 -10.14 23.80
CA THR A 71 -34.08 -9.84 23.20
C THR A 71 -34.07 -8.39 22.72
N ALA A 72 -34.17 -8.21 21.41
CA ALA A 72 -34.25 -6.90 20.79
C ALA A 72 -35.48 -6.16 21.32
N ALA A 73 -35.25 -5.13 22.13
CA ALA A 73 -36.28 -4.19 22.52
C ALA A 73 -36.66 -3.36 21.28
N VAL A 74 -37.90 -3.55 20.83
CA VAL A 74 -38.54 -2.75 19.79
C VAL A 74 -38.57 -1.28 20.27
N PRO A 75 -37.99 -0.31 19.52
CA PRO A 75 -38.14 1.09 19.89
C PRO A 75 -39.61 1.50 19.78
N LYS A 76 -40.18 1.92 20.91
CA LYS A 76 -41.53 2.48 20.99
C LYS A 76 -41.63 3.72 20.10
N ALA A 77 -42.75 3.78 19.38
CA ALA A 77 -43.20 4.88 18.56
C ALA A 77 -43.09 6.23 19.29
N VAL A 78 -42.50 7.20 18.59
CA VAL A 78 -42.39 8.59 19.02
C VAL A 78 -43.74 9.27 18.78
N THR A 79 -44.29 9.85 19.84
CA THR A 79 -45.50 10.67 19.88
C THR A 79 -45.41 11.85 18.89
N PRO A 80 -46.50 12.20 18.16
CA PRO A 80 -46.50 13.38 17.30
C PRO A 80 -46.60 14.67 18.13
N LEU A 81 -45.73 15.63 17.84
CA LEU A 81 -45.75 16.98 18.39
C LEU A 81 -46.72 17.86 17.57
N PRO A 82 -47.74 18.50 18.15
CA PRO A 82 -48.65 19.36 17.39
C PRO A 82 -48.12 20.79 17.19
N ALA A 83 -48.30 21.24 15.93
CA ALA A 83 -48.43 22.58 15.32
C ALA A 83 -48.18 23.86 16.17
N ALA A 84 -47.25 24.74 15.76
CA ALA A 84 -47.43 26.00 14.99
C ALA A 84 -48.06 27.16 15.81
N THR A 85 -47.63 28.43 15.84
CA THR A 85 -47.15 29.45 14.85
C THR A 85 -46.83 30.74 15.68
N PRO A 86 -46.53 31.98 15.17
CA PRO A 86 -45.85 32.48 13.96
C PRO A 86 -44.73 33.55 14.23
N ALA A 87 -44.00 33.88 13.15
CA ALA A 87 -43.40 35.18 12.79
C ALA A 87 -42.25 35.78 13.64
N ALA A 88 -41.05 35.82 13.05
CA ALA A 88 -40.19 37.00 13.10
C ALA A 88 -39.25 37.07 11.89
N ALA A 89 -39.47 38.14 11.11
CA ALA A 89 -38.51 38.87 10.29
C ALA A 89 -37.69 38.09 9.24
N SER A 90 -38.16 38.22 8.00
CA SER A 90 -37.35 38.18 6.78
C SER A 90 -36.20 39.19 6.88
N SER A 91 -35.01 38.73 7.27
CA SER A 91 -33.77 39.44 6.93
C SER A 91 -33.42 39.07 5.48
N PRO A 92 -33.23 40.02 4.56
CA PRO A 92 -32.68 39.71 3.26
C PRO A 92 -31.24 39.23 3.46
N VAL A 93 -31.03 37.92 3.35
CA VAL A 93 -29.69 37.36 3.20
C VAL A 93 -29.15 37.96 1.92
N ALA A 94 -28.22 38.90 2.07
CA ALA A 94 -27.43 39.43 0.98
C ALA A 94 -26.92 38.26 0.15
N ALA A 95 -27.20 38.30 -1.15
CA ALA A 95 -26.69 37.35 -2.11
C ALA A 95 -25.18 37.17 -1.86
N PRO A 96 -24.64 35.93 -1.82
CA PRO A 96 -23.21 35.75 -1.74
C PRO A 96 -22.60 36.44 -2.96
N VAL A 97 -21.83 37.50 -2.70
CA VAL A 97 -20.99 38.15 -3.68
C VAL A 97 -20.08 37.06 -4.21
N VAL A 98 -20.33 36.61 -5.44
CA VAL A 98 -19.48 35.66 -6.14
C VAL A 98 -18.16 36.40 -6.37
N ALA A 99 -17.20 36.15 -5.50
CA ALA A 99 -15.83 36.56 -5.73
C ALA A 99 -15.40 36.01 -7.10
N PRO A 100 -14.73 36.82 -7.95
CA PRO A 100 -14.26 36.34 -9.24
C PRO A 100 -13.46 35.06 -9.03
N ALA A 101 -13.86 33.98 -9.70
CA ALA A 101 -13.09 32.74 -9.70
C ALA A 101 -11.67 33.10 -10.15
N ALA A 102 -10.69 32.86 -9.28
CA ALA A 102 -9.29 33.07 -9.62
C ALA A 102 -8.98 32.34 -10.94
N PRO A 103 -8.16 32.93 -11.82
CA PRO A 103 -7.82 32.29 -13.09
C PRO A 103 -7.30 30.87 -12.82
N PRO A 104 -7.73 29.86 -13.59
CA PRO A 104 -7.33 28.48 -13.35
C PRO A 104 -5.81 28.41 -13.43
N THR A 105 -5.19 28.00 -12.32
CA THR A 105 -3.75 27.75 -12.31
C THR A 105 -3.43 26.68 -13.37
N PRO A 106 -2.42 26.90 -14.21
CA PRO A 106 -2.05 25.91 -15.20
C PRO A 106 -1.67 24.60 -14.51
N LYS A 107 -2.23 23.49 -14.99
CA LYS A 107 -1.95 22.15 -14.46
C LYS A 107 -0.45 21.86 -14.58
N SER A 108 0.12 21.26 -13.55
CA SER A 108 1.52 20.81 -13.59
C SER A 108 1.70 19.64 -14.56
N GLU A 109 2.93 19.43 -15.04
CA GLU A 109 3.26 18.29 -15.90
C GLU A 109 2.94 16.95 -15.20
N ALA A 110 3.20 16.85 -13.89
CA ALA A 110 2.88 15.67 -13.08
C ALA A 110 1.37 15.38 -13.05
N GLN A 111 0.54 16.42 -12.95
CA GLN A 111 -0.91 16.28 -13.03
C GLN A 111 -1.34 15.78 -14.41
N LEU A 112 -0.81 16.36 -15.49
CA LEU A 112 -1.13 15.95 -16.86
C LEU A 112 -0.70 14.50 -17.13
N ALA A 113 0.47 14.09 -16.64
CA ALA A 113 0.94 12.71 -16.74
C ALA A 113 0.02 11.73 -15.98
N CYS A 114 -0.41 12.11 -14.77
CA CYS A 114 -1.34 11.32 -13.97
C CYS A 114 -2.68 11.10 -14.69
N GLU A 115 -3.29 12.20 -15.15
CA GLU A 115 -4.58 12.16 -15.84
C GLU A 115 -4.50 11.38 -17.16
N LYS A 116 -3.39 11.50 -17.90
CA LYS A 116 -3.13 10.70 -19.12
C LYS A 116 -3.07 9.20 -18.84
N GLN A 117 -2.56 8.80 -17.67
CA GLN A 117 -2.55 7.41 -17.21
C GLN A 117 -3.89 6.97 -16.59
N LYS A 118 -4.93 7.81 -16.66
CA LYS A 118 -6.24 7.61 -16.03
C LYS A 118 -6.19 7.55 -14.50
N GLY A 119 -5.14 8.11 -13.90
CA GLY A 119 -5.06 8.35 -12.47
C GLY A 119 -5.82 9.61 -12.07
N ARG A 120 -6.10 9.74 -10.77
CA ARG A 120 -6.71 10.92 -10.17
C ARG A 120 -5.62 11.73 -9.45
N TRP A 121 -5.45 12.98 -9.87
CA TRP A 121 -4.58 13.93 -9.18
C TRP A 121 -5.32 14.46 -7.95
N THR A 122 -4.88 14.05 -6.76
CA THR A 122 -5.58 14.36 -5.51
C THR A 122 -4.59 14.52 -4.38
N GLN A 123 -5.02 15.16 -3.29
CA GLN A 123 -4.23 15.24 -2.09
C GLN A 123 -4.13 13.85 -1.45
N ALA A 124 -2.92 13.38 -1.18
CA ALA A 124 -2.66 12.10 -0.53
C ALA A 124 -1.38 12.18 0.31
N GLY A 125 -1.36 11.50 1.47
CA GLY A 125 -0.23 11.58 2.39
C GLY A 125 -0.01 12.99 2.97
N GLY A 126 -1.06 13.59 3.55
CA GLY A 126 -1.00 14.94 4.12
C GLY A 126 -1.31 16.03 3.10
N GLU A 127 -0.52 17.10 3.03
CA GLU A 127 -0.81 18.27 2.16
C GLU A 127 -0.33 18.12 0.70
N ARG A 128 0.29 16.99 0.35
CA ARG A 128 0.93 16.79 -0.94
C ARG A 128 -0.05 16.27 -1.98
N MET A 129 0.14 16.69 -3.23
CA MET A 129 -0.63 16.21 -4.37
C MET A 129 0.06 14.99 -4.96
N ALA A 130 -0.70 13.93 -5.20
CA ALA A 130 -0.19 12.68 -5.77
C ALA A 130 -1.16 12.10 -6.79
N CYS A 131 -0.64 11.17 -7.59
CA CYS A 131 -1.44 10.41 -8.53
C CYS A 131 -1.95 9.11 -7.90
N VAL A 132 -3.27 8.98 -7.80
CA VAL A 132 -3.93 7.80 -7.23
C VAL A 132 -4.69 7.05 -8.31
N PHE A 133 -4.51 5.74 -8.37
CA PHE A 133 -5.20 4.85 -9.30
C PHE A 133 -6.18 3.95 -8.56
N GLN A 134 -7.37 3.73 -9.13
CA GLN A 134 -8.27 2.68 -8.67
C GLN A 134 -7.75 1.33 -9.16
N THR A 135 -7.66 0.38 -8.25
CA THR A 135 -7.39 -1.02 -8.57
C THR A 135 -8.65 -1.67 -9.15
N ARG A 136 -8.47 -2.74 -9.93
CA ARG A 136 -9.59 -3.45 -10.60
C ARG A 136 -10.24 -4.50 -9.70
N ASP A 137 -9.56 -4.88 -8.65
CA ASP A 137 -9.84 -5.99 -7.75
C ASP A 137 -10.02 -5.55 -6.29
N GLY A 138 -10.12 -4.25 -6.05
CA GLY A 138 -10.41 -3.68 -4.74
C GLY A 138 -11.54 -4.42 -4.01
N GLY A 139 -11.25 -4.88 -2.79
CA GLY A 139 -12.19 -5.61 -1.94
C GLY A 139 -12.27 -7.12 -2.19
N LYS A 140 -11.66 -7.66 -3.26
CA LYS A 140 -11.59 -9.11 -3.47
C LYS A 140 -10.66 -9.77 -2.46
N SER A 141 -10.94 -11.02 -2.10
CA SER A 141 -10.10 -11.78 -1.17
C SER A 141 -8.73 -12.11 -1.77
N CYS A 142 -7.68 -12.04 -0.95
CA CYS A 142 -6.29 -12.32 -1.33
C CYS A 142 -5.55 -13.05 -0.20
N ARG A 143 -4.43 -13.70 -0.52
CA ARG A 143 -3.54 -14.35 0.46
C ARG A 143 -2.11 -13.82 0.44
N LYS A 144 -1.72 -13.15 -0.64
CA LYS A 144 -0.41 -12.53 -0.83
C LYS A 144 -0.53 -11.34 -1.78
N GLU A 145 0.47 -10.47 -1.80
CA GLU A 145 0.49 -9.25 -2.62
C GLU A 145 0.21 -9.53 -4.10
N THR A 146 0.84 -10.57 -4.65
CA THR A 146 0.77 -10.90 -6.09
C THR A 146 -0.61 -11.39 -6.54
N ASP A 147 -1.55 -11.61 -5.61
CA ASP A 147 -2.94 -11.92 -5.96
C ASP A 147 -3.71 -10.65 -6.40
N CYS A 148 -3.15 -9.45 -6.16
CA CYS A 148 -3.81 -8.17 -6.37
C CYS A 148 -3.08 -7.29 -7.42
N ASP A 149 -3.80 -6.39 -8.09
CA ASP A 149 -3.25 -5.26 -8.88
C ASP A 149 -2.56 -4.21 -7.98
N GLY A 150 -2.98 -4.15 -6.71
CA GLY A 150 -2.38 -3.35 -5.65
C GLY A 150 -1.79 -4.21 -4.53
N LEU A 151 -2.07 -3.85 -3.28
CA LEU A 151 -1.57 -4.56 -2.10
C LEU A 151 -2.66 -5.45 -1.49
N CYS A 152 -2.26 -6.57 -0.89
CA CYS A 152 -3.15 -7.40 -0.09
C CYS A 152 -3.15 -6.93 1.37
N LEU A 153 -4.29 -6.45 1.88
CA LEU A 153 -4.41 -5.94 3.25
C LEU A 153 -4.42 -7.10 4.25
N ALA A 154 -3.45 -7.15 5.16
CA ALA A 154 -3.31 -8.26 6.11
C ALA A 154 -4.47 -8.32 7.13
N ARG A 155 -5.05 -7.17 7.49
CA ARG A 155 -6.15 -7.12 8.47
C ARG A 155 -7.43 -7.79 7.96
N SER A 156 -7.74 -7.63 6.68
CA SER A 156 -9.00 -8.09 6.07
C SER A 156 -8.81 -9.25 5.10
N GLY A 157 -7.59 -9.53 4.66
CA GLY A 157 -7.32 -10.49 3.58
C GLY A 157 -7.97 -10.06 2.27
N THR A 158 -8.00 -8.76 1.97
CA THR A 158 -8.61 -8.21 0.75
C THR A 158 -7.68 -7.26 0.00
N CYS A 159 -7.84 -7.19 -1.33
CA CYS A 159 -7.07 -6.27 -2.17
C CYS A 159 -7.45 -4.80 -1.88
N ALA A 160 -6.44 -3.94 -1.79
CA ALA A 160 -6.60 -2.51 -1.58
C ALA A 160 -7.36 -1.88 -2.76
N PRO A 161 -8.29 -0.93 -2.54
CA PRO A 161 -9.09 -0.34 -3.62
C PRO A 161 -8.31 0.65 -4.48
N ILE A 162 -7.23 1.23 -3.95
CA ILE A 162 -6.41 2.23 -4.63
C ILE A 162 -4.92 1.90 -4.55
N LYS A 163 -4.15 2.40 -5.51
CA LYS A 163 -2.69 2.36 -5.50
C LYS A 163 -2.08 3.72 -5.90
N PRO A 164 -0.98 4.16 -5.26
CA PRO A 164 -0.40 3.56 -4.05
C PRO A 164 -1.32 3.77 -2.83
N LEU A 165 -1.18 2.90 -1.83
CA LEU A 165 -1.94 2.96 -0.58
C LEU A 165 -1.17 3.81 0.43
N PHE A 166 -1.51 5.10 0.50
CA PHE A 166 -0.89 6.05 1.40
C PHE A 166 -1.15 5.75 2.88
N GLY A 167 -0.23 6.19 3.74
CA GLY A 167 -0.19 5.89 5.16
C GLY A 167 0.51 4.57 5.48
N CYS A 168 0.51 4.22 6.76
CA CYS A 168 1.06 2.96 7.26
C CYS A 168 -0.01 1.87 7.34
N ASN A 169 0.12 0.84 6.52
CA ASN A 169 -0.84 -0.24 6.39
C ASN A 169 -0.16 -1.59 6.61
N ALA A 170 -0.83 -2.50 7.32
CA ALA A 170 -0.39 -3.88 7.42
C ALA A 170 -0.80 -4.65 6.15
N ILE A 171 0.17 -5.16 5.41
CA ILE A 171 -0.01 -5.85 4.13
C ILE A 171 0.65 -7.22 4.14
N LEU A 172 0.16 -8.12 3.29
CA LEU A 172 0.82 -9.40 3.01
C LEU A 172 1.71 -9.21 1.78
N GLN A 173 3.00 -9.45 1.92
CA GLN A 173 3.97 -9.40 0.82
C GLN A 173 3.76 -10.55 -0.17
N ALA A 174 4.54 -10.55 -1.25
CA ALA A 174 4.54 -11.61 -2.26
C ALA A 174 4.79 -13.03 -1.70
N ASP A 175 5.52 -13.16 -0.59
CA ASP A 175 5.77 -14.42 0.11
C ASP A 175 4.71 -14.74 1.19
N GLY A 176 3.67 -13.92 1.30
CA GLY A 176 2.59 -14.06 2.27
C GLY A 176 2.94 -13.61 3.69
N ARG A 177 4.16 -13.09 3.92
CA ARG A 177 4.51 -12.53 5.23
C ARG A 177 3.81 -11.20 5.45
N GLN A 178 3.31 -11.01 6.67
CA GLN A 178 2.75 -9.75 7.09
C GLN A 178 3.87 -8.74 7.40
N VAL A 179 3.79 -7.55 6.82
CA VAL A 179 4.63 -6.40 7.15
C VAL A 179 3.81 -5.12 7.20
N THR A 180 4.39 -4.08 7.77
CA THR A 180 3.83 -2.72 7.72
C THR A 180 4.52 -1.95 6.62
N LEU A 181 3.76 -1.53 5.60
CA LEU A 181 4.23 -0.64 4.54
C LEU A 181 3.72 0.78 4.80
N CYS A 182 4.64 1.74 4.87
CA CYS A 182 4.33 3.15 5.03
C CYS A 182 4.71 3.91 3.76
N ILE A 183 3.73 4.52 3.09
CA ILE A 183 3.94 5.39 1.93
C ILE A 183 3.39 6.77 2.28
N ASP A 184 4.25 7.78 2.20
CA ASP A 184 3.88 9.19 2.35
C ASP A 184 3.72 9.80 0.96
#